data_AF-A0A099KWT8-F1
#
_entry.id   AF-A0A099KWT8-F1
#
_cell.length_a   1.000
_cell.length_b   1.000
_cell.length_c   1.000
_cell.angle_alpha   90.00
_cell.angle_beta   90.00
_cell.angle_gamma   90.00
#
_symmetry.space_group_name_H-M   'P 1'
#
loop_
_entity.id
_entity.type
_entity.pdbx_description
1 polymer ?
#
loop_
_entity_poly.entity_id
_entity_poly.type
_entity_poly.pdbx_seq_one_letter_code
_entity_poly.pdbx_strand_id
1 'polypeptide(L)'
;MSYFDSTKFDYKDINIDDCEELIKRDKEAYKFSLSKWFEDELNAITDRKWEIDNIGFIEETGGFIKLIKEAELSYSFGAYYSAIALIGVACEDLCKHFANLSNEEHLSDESQFIRINKLKELNAIDQATADDFHLIRKHRNDILHFNDGFKEKTTSDLKSLALKSINTSKSVYKSLFEKHNQQSNPQEISNKIMEDFSRQIVYDPYYGNTLNQEEFAMKLRNIVAKETGIDIAIADANQKIEQAGIFRIDEIDLRLDPKEITLFNYDIGESFYVDLSECDIEKMGNLELKEGQNIVAKIFSITNHQGMTAAWKISSFECIA
;
A
#
# COMPACT_ATOMS: atom_id res chain seq x y z
N MET A 1 1.62 -14.82 -36.55
CA MET A 1 3.02 -14.35 -36.61
C MET A 1 3.24 -13.46 -35.42
N SER A 2 4.20 -13.77 -34.56
CA SER A 2 4.53 -12.97 -33.38
C SER A 2 5.87 -12.28 -33.62
N TYR A 3 5.99 -11.02 -33.28
CA TYR A 3 7.25 -10.27 -33.34
C TYR A 3 7.69 -9.90 -31.92
N PHE A 4 9.00 -9.82 -31.71
CA PHE A 4 9.56 -9.29 -30.48
C PHE A 4 9.57 -7.75 -30.51
N ASP A 5 9.73 -7.15 -29.33
CA ASP A 5 9.76 -5.69 -29.16
C ASP A 5 10.62 -5.00 -30.24
N SER A 6 9.99 -4.10 -30.99
CA SER A 6 10.59 -3.30 -32.07
C SER A 6 10.41 -1.80 -31.82
N THR A 7 10.15 -1.42 -30.56
CA THR A 7 9.82 -0.05 -30.17
C THR A 7 11.05 0.87 -30.19
N LYS A 8 12.25 0.29 -30.03
CA LYS A 8 13.51 1.03 -30.06
C LYS A 8 14.17 0.92 -31.44
N PHE A 9 14.32 2.07 -32.10
CA PHE A 9 15.12 2.17 -33.32
C PHE A 9 16.62 2.17 -32.99
N ASP A 10 17.42 1.42 -33.76
CA ASP A 10 18.88 1.43 -33.62
C ASP A 10 19.49 2.49 -34.55
N TYR A 11 19.91 3.61 -33.96
CA TYR A 11 20.54 4.71 -34.66
C TYR A 11 22.03 4.48 -34.95
N LYS A 12 22.65 3.41 -34.42
CA LYS A 12 24.10 3.16 -34.58
C LYS A 12 24.50 2.91 -36.02
N ASP A 13 23.60 2.35 -36.82
CA ASP A 13 23.89 1.96 -38.20
C ASP A 13 23.64 3.09 -39.21
N ILE A 14 23.24 4.28 -38.73
CA ILE A 14 22.99 5.44 -39.58
C ILE A 14 23.97 6.55 -39.21
N ASN A 15 24.78 6.96 -40.18
CA ASN A 15 25.77 8.02 -40.03
C ASN A 15 25.07 9.40 -40.06
N ILE A 16 24.30 9.68 -39.01
CA ILE A 16 23.54 10.93 -38.82
C ILE A 16 24.26 11.76 -37.76
N ASP A 17 24.67 12.98 -38.13
CA ASP A 17 24.98 14.04 -37.18
C ASP A 17 23.66 14.43 -36.47
N ASP A 18 23.63 14.48 -35.13
CA ASP A 18 22.45 14.74 -34.26
C ASP A 18 21.56 13.54 -33.87
N CYS A 19 22.11 12.33 -33.73
CA CYS A 19 21.40 11.16 -33.19
C CYS A 19 20.71 11.39 -31.82
N GLU A 20 21.22 12.29 -30.98
CA GLU A 20 20.66 12.54 -29.64
C GLU A 20 19.26 13.16 -29.69
N GLU A 21 19.02 14.12 -30.58
CA GLU A 21 17.71 14.76 -30.75
C GLU A 21 16.68 13.76 -31.32
N LEU A 22 17.10 12.87 -32.21
CA LEU A 22 16.23 11.80 -32.72
C LEU A 22 15.85 10.77 -31.64
N ILE A 23 16.82 10.35 -30.81
CA ILE A 23 16.56 9.47 -29.66
C ILE A 23 15.61 10.16 -28.67
N LYS A 24 15.79 11.45 -28.42
CA LYS A 24 14.92 12.23 -27.54
C LYS A 24 13.49 12.29 -28.08
N ARG A 25 13.32 12.60 -29.37
CA ARG A 25 12.01 12.58 -30.05
C ARG A 25 11.30 11.23 -29.88
N ASP A 26 12.00 10.12 -30.13
CA ASP A 26 11.40 8.79 -30.05
C ASP A 26 11.04 8.39 -28.62
N LYS A 27 11.87 8.76 -27.64
CA LYS A 27 11.53 8.58 -26.22
C LYS A 27 10.27 9.35 -25.84
N GLU A 28 10.12 10.60 -26.28
CA GLU A 28 8.91 11.39 -26.03
C GLU A 28 7.67 10.80 -26.74
N ALA A 29 7.83 10.30 -27.96
CA ALA A 29 6.75 9.60 -28.67
C ALA A 29 6.32 8.31 -27.96
N TYR A 30 7.28 7.55 -27.41
CA TYR A 30 6.97 6.37 -26.60
C TYR A 30 6.31 6.74 -25.28
N LYS A 31 6.77 7.78 -24.58
CA LYS A 31 6.12 8.30 -23.37
C LYS A 31 4.67 8.69 -23.65
N PHE A 32 4.40 9.42 -24.72
CA PHE A 32 3.04 9.77 -25.13
C PHE A 32 2.17 8.51 -25.34
N SER A 33 2.70 7.52 -26.06
CA SER A 33 2.00 6.26 -26.31
C SER A 33 1.72 5.49 -25.02
N LEU A 34 2.68 5.47 -24.10
CA LEU A 34 2.57 4.82 -22.79
C LEU A 34 1.55 5.53 -21.89
N SER A 35 1.57 6.87 -21.83
CA SER A 35 0.59 7.67 -21.10
C SER A 35 -0.83 7.42 -21.58
N LYS A 36 -1.04 7.42 -22.91
CA LYS A 36 -2.34 7.11 -23.50
C LYS A 36 -2.81 5.70 -23.13
N TRP A 37 -1.93 4.70 -23.20
CA TRP A 37 -2.27 3.35 -22.78
C TRP A 37 -2.68 3.29 -21.29
N PHE A 38 -1.96 3.99 -20.41
CA PHE A 38 -2.33 4.06 -19.00
C PHE A 38 -3.71 4.73 -18.78
N GLU A 39 -4.00 5.81 -19.50
CA GLU A 39 -5.31 6.48 -19.44
C GLU A 39 -6.44 5.55 -19.89
N ASP A 40 -6.23 4.84 -21.01
CA ASP A 40 -7.21 3.91 -21.58
C ASP A 40 -7.45 2.69 -20.67
N GLU A 41 -6.40 2.20 -19.99
CA GLU A 41 -6.45 1.02 -19.12
C GLU A 41 -6.79 1.33 -17.64
N LEU A 42 -6.84 2.61 -17.25
CA LEU A 42 -6.94 3.01 -15.84
C LEU A 42 -8.10 2.34 -15.11
N ASN A 43 -9.29 2.33 -15.72
CA ASN A 43 -10.47 1.69 -15.14
C ASN A 43 -10.28 0.17 -15.00
N ALA A 44 -9.75 -0.49 -16.02
CA ALA A 44 -9.52 -1.94 -15.97
C ALA A 44 -8.45 -2.32 -14.94
N ILE A 45 -7.41 -1.50 -14.77
CA ILE A 45 -6.38 -1.66 -13.73
C ILE A 45 -7.02 -1.54 -12.34
N THR A 46 -7.84 -0.50 -12.13
CA THR A 46 -8.60 -0.28 -10.90
C THR A 46 -9.54 -1.45 -10.63
N ASP A 47 -10.38 -1.86 -11.58
CA ASP A 47 -11.32 -2.98 -11.40
C ASP A 47 -10.61 -4.27 -10.97
N ARG A 48 -9.48 -4.60 -11.63
CA ARG A 48 -8.66 -5.76 -11.24
C ARG A 48 -8.11 -5.62 -9.82
N LYS A 49 -7.64 -4.44 -9.41
CA LYS A 49 -7.13 -4.26 -8.04
C LYS A 49 -8.23 -4.50 -6.99
N TRP A 50 -9.48 -4.17 -7.29
CA TRP A 50 -10.63 -4.37 -6.39
C TRP A 50 -11.10 -5.83 -6.29
N GLU A 51 -10.65 -6.70 -7.19
CA GLU A 51 -10.91 -8.14 -7.10
C GLU A 51 -10.03 -8.84 -6.05
N ILE A 52 -8.91 -8.24 -5.66
CA ILE A 52 -7.94 -8.82 -4.72
C ILE A 52 -8.43 -8.66 -3.28
N ASP A 53 -8.43 -9.75 -2.51
CA ASP A 53 -8.94 -9.76 -1.15
C ASP A 53 -8.08 -8.92 -0.20
N ASN A 54 -8.70 -8.10 0.64
CA ASN A 54 -8.01 -7.44 1.75
C ASN A 54 -7.99 -8.35 2.98
N ILE A 55 -6.80 -8.81 3.41
CA ILE A 55 -6.65 -9.68 4.59
C ILE A 55 -6.46 -8.94 5.92
N GLY A 56 -6.37 -7.61 5.91
CA GLY A 56 -6.19 -6.79 7.12
C GLY A 56 -4.72 -6.64 7.51
N PHE A 57 -4.47 -6.28 8.76
CA PHE A 57 -3.12 -6.16 9.28
C PHE A 57 -2.62 -7.49 9.83
N ILE A 58 -1.44 -7.92 9.39
CA ILE A 58 -0.75 -9.08 9.95
C ILE A 58 0.70 -8.70 10.14
N GLU A 59 1.13 -8.75 11.41
CA GLU A 59 2.49 -8.41 11.78
C GLU A 59 3.39 -9.60 11.47
N GLU A 60 4.07 -9.59 10.32
CA GLU A 60 5.19 -10.50 10.11
C GLU A 60 6.22 -9.96 9.11
N THR A 61 7.45 -10.44 9.22
CA THR A 61 8.59 -9.96 8.42
C THR A 61 9.17 -11.07 7.56
N GLY A 62 9.24 -10.81 6.25
CA GLY A 62 9.88 -11.71 5.30
C GLY A 62 9.92 -11.16 3.88
N GLY A 63 10.92 -11.58 3.10
CA GLY A 63 11.09 -11.15 1.71
C GLY A 63 9.90 -11.52 0.82
N PHE A 64 9.19 -12.61 1.14
CA PHE A 64 8.00 -13.05 0.41
C PHE A 64 6.86 -12.02 0.37
N ILE A 65 6.75 -11.11 1.35
CA ILE A 65 5.71 -10.05 1.34
C ILE A 65 5.93 -9.10 0.15
N LYS A 66 7.20 -8.79 -0.17
CA LYS A 66 7.54 -7.96 -1.32
C LYS A 66 7.09 -8.62 -2.63
N LEU A 67 7.29 -9.93 -2.74
CA LEU A 67 6.86 -10.71 -3.91
C LEU A 67 5.33 -10.78 -4.03
N ILE A 68 4.60 -10.90 -2.91
CA ILE A 68 3.13 -10.84 -2.91
C ILE A 68 2.64 -9.48 -3.40
N LYS A 69 3.20 -8.38 -2.87
CA LYS A 69 2.87 -7.00 -3.31
C LYS A 69 3.13 -6.79 -4.81
N GLU A 70 4.27 -7.28 -5.30
CA GLU A 70 4.62 -7.19 -6.72
C GLU A 70 3.71 -8.06 -7.61
N ALA A 71 3.27 -9.23 -7.11
CA ALA A 71 2.30 -10.06 -7.80
C ALA A 71 0.92 -9.39 -7.90
N GLU A 72 0.45 -8.72 -6.83
CA GLU A 72 -0.78 -7.93 -6.86
C GLU A 72 -0.70 -6.79 -7.88
N LEU A 73 0.44 -6.10 -7.94
CA LEU A 73 0.66 -5.03 -8.93
C LEU A 73 0.68 -5.60 -10.36
N SER A 74 1.40 -6.71 -10.56
CA SER A 74 1.44 -7.42 -11.84
C SER A 74 0.06 -7.86 -12.30
N TYR A 75 -0.77 -8.39 -11.39
CA TYR A 75 -2.16 -8.74 -11.66
C TYR A 75 -2.98 -7.54 -12.09
N SER A 76 -2.84 -6.42 -11.36
CA SER A 76 -3.55 -5.18 -11.64
C SER A 76 -3.20 -4.63 -13.03
N PHE A 77 -1.96 -4.81 -13.50
CA PHE A 77 -1.56 -4.48 -14.88
C PHE A 77 -1.88 -5.56 -15.92
N GLY A 78 -2.31 -6.75 -15.51
CA GLY A 78 -2.72 -7.85 -16.42
C GLY A 78 -1.59 -8.79 -16.80
N ALA A 79 -0.44 -8.67 -16.14
CA ALA A 79 0.68 -9.59 -16.25
C ALA A 79 0.41 -10.87 -15.41
N TYR A 80 -0.60 -11.65 -15.80
CA TYR A 80 -1.08 -12.81 -15.04
C TYR A 80 -0.02 -13.92 -14.90
N TYR A 81 0.80 -14.14 -15.92
CA TYR A 81 1.93 -15.08 -15.86
C TYR A 81 2.91 -14.69 -14.75
N SER A 82 3.30 -13.41 -14.73
CA SER A 82 4.21 -12.87 -13.72
C SER A 82 3.61 -12.96 -12.32
N ALA A 83 2.32 -12.60 -12.18
CA ALA A 83 1.63 -12.69 -10.89
C ALA A 83 1.66 -14.13 -10.32
N ILE A 84 1.32 -15.14 -11.13
CA ILE A 84 1.31 -16.53 -10.68
C ILE A 84 2.73 -17.02 -10.37
N ALA A 85 3.73 -16.65 -11.19
CA ALA A 85 5.12 -17.03 -10.95
C ALA A 85 5.65 -16.43 -9.64
N LEU A 86 5.42 -15.14 -9.41
CA LEU A 86 5.81 -14.42 -8.19
C LEU A 86 5.14 -15.01 -6.95
N ILE A 87 3.82 -15.27 -6.98
CA ILE A 87 3.13 -15.94 -5.88
C ILE A 87 3.70 -17.34 -5.63
N GLY A 88 4.01 -18.09 -6.67
CA GLY A 88 4.63 -19.41 -6.55
C GLY A 88 5.96 -19.38 -5.79
N VAL A 89 6.82 -18.39 -6.11
CA VAL A 89 8.09 -18.18 -5.40
C VAL A 89 7.85 -17.69 -3.98
N ALA A 90 6.95 -16.73 -3.79
CA ALA A 90 6.60 -16.19 -2.48
C ALA A 90 6.09 -17.28 -1.53
N CYS A 91 5.23 -18.19 -2.00
CA CYS A 91 4.72 -19.29 -1.19
C CYS A 91 5.76 -20.37 -0.90
N GLU A 92 6.75 -20.56 -1.78
CA GLU A 92 7.86 -21.47 -1.46
C GLU A 92 8.74 -20.88 -0.35
N ASP A 93 9.07 -19.59 -0.42
CA ASP A 93 9.85 -18.88 0.59
C ASP A 93 9.08 -18.76 1.92
N LEU A 94 7.78 -18.44 1.88
CA LEU A 94 6.90 -18.44 3.04
C LEU A 94 6.87 -19.81 3.74
N CYS A 95 6.76 -20.90 2.96
CA CYS A 95 6.75 -22.25 3.53
C CYS A 95 8.10 -22.61 4.19
N LYS A 96 9.24 -22.16 3.64
CA LYS A 96 10.56 -22.29 4.27
C LYS A 96 10.65 -21.50 5.57
N HIS A 97 10.25 -20.23 5.50
CA HIS A 97 10.27 -19.34 6.65
C HIS A 97 9.42 -19.89 7.80
N PHE A 98 8.21 -20.35 7.51
CA PHE A 98 7.34 -20.96 8.52
C PHE A 98 7.91 -22.26 9.11
N ALA A 99 8.59 -23.09 8.31
CA ALA A 99 9.27 -24.27 8.83
C ALA A 99 10.34 -23.90 9.86
N ASN A 100 11.14 -22.85 9.59
CA ASN A 100 12.14 -22.35 10.53
C ASN A 100 11.49 -21.83 11.81
N LEU A 101 10.40 -21.04 11.70
CA LEU A 101 9.64 -20.56 12.86
C LEU A 101 9.04 -21.69 13.69
N SER A 102 8.71 -22.81 13.06
CA SER A 102 8.16 -24.00 13.72
C SER A 102 9.25 -24.91 14.34
N ASN A 103 10.51 -24.48 14.38
CA ASN A 103 11.68 -25.27 14.79
C ASN A 103 11.98 -26.48 13.90
N GLU A 104 11.53 -26.45 12.66
CA GLU A 104 11.72 -27.52 11.66
C GLU A 104 12.71 -27.10 10.56
N GLU A 105 13.80 -26.42 10.95
CA GLU A 105 14.79 -25.85 10.02
C GLU A 105 15.38 -26.88 9.06
N HIS A 106 15.49 -28.14 9.50
CA HIS A 106 15.97 -29.26 8.68
C HIS A 106 15.10 -29.52 7.42
N LEU A 107 13.89 -28.95 7.35
CA LEU A 107 13.01 -29.01 6.18
C LEU A 107 13.30 -27.91 5.15
N SER A 108 14.20 -26.96 5.42
CA SER A 108 14.50 -25.85 4.51
C SER A 108 15.14 -26.32 3.19
N ASP A 109 15.96 -27.36 3.23
CA ASP A 109 16.65 -27.92 2.05
C ASP A 109 15.78 -28.90 1.25
N GLU A 110 14.61 -29.28 1.77
CA GLU A 110 13.69 -30.20 1.11
C GLU A 110 12.98 -29.56 -0.08
N SER A 111 12.46 -30.38 -1.00
CA SER A 111 11.54 -29.86 -2.02
C SER A 111 10.28 -29.27 -1.36
N GLN A 112 9.68 -28.24 -1.97
CA GLN A 112 8.43 -27.65 -1.45
C GLN A 112 7.34 -28.71 -1.21
N PHE A 113 7.23 -29.71 -2.09
CA PHE A 113 6.27 -30.80 -1.93
C PHE A 113 6.52 -31.60 -0.64
N ILE A 114 7.78 -31.99 -0.38
CA ILE A 114 8.14 -32.74 0.83
C ILE A 114 7.94 -31.89 2.07
N ARG A 115 8.34 -30.61 2.04
CA ARG A 115 8.19 -29.68 3.16
C ARG A 115 6.74 -29.52 3.59
N ILE A 116 5.82 -29.28 2.65
CA ILE A 116 4.38 -29.13 2.95
C ILE A 116 3.84 -30.39 3.63
N ASN A 117 4.14 -31.57 3.09
CA ASN A 117 3.65 -32.84 3.65
C ASN A 117 4.21 -33.10 5.04
N LYS A 118 5.51 -32.89 5.26
CA LYS A 118 6.13 -33.06 6.59
C LYS A 118 5.58 -32.07 7.61
N LEU A 119 5.42 -30.79 7.28
CA LEU A 119 4.81 -29.80 8.18
C LEU A 119 3.39 -30.19 8.60
N LYS A 120 2.61 -30.76 7.68
CA LYS A 120 1.28 -31.29 7.97
C LYS A 120 1.34 -32.53 8.86
N GLU A 121 2.23 -33.49 8.57
CA GLU A 121 2.41 -34.71 9.38
C GLU A 121 2.80 -34.38 10.83
N LEU A 122 3.58 -33.32 11.01
CA LEU A 122 4.00 -32.78 12.31
C LEU A 122 2.89 -31.94 13.00
N ASN A 123 1.74 -31.74 12.35
CA ASN A 123 0.66 -30.85 12.78
C ASN A 123 1.08 -29.38 12.96
N ALA A 124 2.15 -28.94 12.30
CA ALA A 124 2.56 -27.52 12.26
C ALA A 124 1.60 -26.69 11.38
N ILE A 125 1.01 -27.32 10.36
CA ILE A 125 -0.08 -26.77 9.54
C ILE A 125 -1.24 -27.75 9.44
N ASP A 126 -2.45 -27.25 9.21
CA ASP A 126 -3.62 -28.09 8.99
C ASP A 126 -3.73 -28.57 7.52
N GLN A 127 -4.68 -29.47 7.27
CA GLN A 127 -4.93 -30.02 5.93
C GLN A 127 -5.33 -28.94 4.93
N ALA A 128 -6.13 -27.96 5.34
CA ALA A 128 -6.59 -26.89 4.46
C ALA A 128 -5.42 -26.03 3.96
N THR A 129 -4.54 -25.61 4.88
CA THR A 129 -3.34 -24.84 4.58
C THR A 129 -2.38 -25.63 3.68
N ALA A 130 -2.23 -26.95 3.92
CA ALA A 130 -1.42 -27.82 3.08
C ALA A 130 -1.98 -27.94 1.64
N ASP A 131 -3.29 -28.09 1.49
CA ASP A 131 -3.95 -28.17 0.18
C ASP A 131 -3.79 -26.87 -0.60
N ASP A 132 -3.92 -25.72 0.07
CA ASP A 132 -3.72 -24.39 -0.51
C ASP A 132 -2.27 -24.17 -0.97
N PHE A 133 -1.28 -24.55 -0.17
CA PHE A 133 0.12 -24.52 -0.60
C PHE A 133 0.36 -25.42 -1.82
N HIS A 134 -0.22 -26.62 -1.84
CA HIS A 134 -0.11 -27.53 -2.98
C HIS A 134 -0.81 -27.01 -4.23
N LEU A 135 -1.94 -26.32 -4.09
CA LEU A 135 -2.64 -25.67 -5.20
C LEU A 135 -1.73 -24.64 -5.87
N ILE A 136 -1.15 -23.72 -5.08
CA ILE A 136 -0.26 -22.68 -5.58
C ILE A 136 0.98 -23.29 -6.24
N ARG A 137 1.58 -24.31 -5.61
CA ARG A 137 2.71 -25.06 -6.18
C ARG A 137 2.36 -25.65 -7.54
N LYS A 138 1.18 -26.27 -7.69
CA LYS A 138 0.74 -26.85 -8.97
C LYS A 138 0.62 -25.76 -10.04
N HIS A 139 -0.04 -24.64 -9.71
CA HIS A 139 -0.17 -23.52 -10.65
C HIS A 139 1.20 -23.01 -11.11
N ARG A 140 2.14 -22.77 -10.19
CA ARG A 140 3.51 -22.35 -10.52
C ARG A 140 4.19 -23.34 -11.46
N ASN A 141 4.12 -24.63 -11.15
CA ASN A 141 4.75 -25.68 -11.97
C ASN A 141 4.14 -25.75 -13.37
N ASP A 142 2.83 -25.57 -13.51
CA ASP A 142 2.15 -25.53 -14.80
C ASP A 142 2.67 -24.40 -15.70
N ILE A 143 2.96 -23.23 -15.10
CA ILE A 143 3.56 -22.09 -15.81
C ILE A 143 5.02 -22.36 -16.15
N LEU A 144 5.84 -22.73 -15.16
CA LEU A 144 7.29 -22.86 -15.33
C LEU A 144 7.66 -23.92 -16.35
N HIS A 145 6.88 -25.00 -16.43
CA HIS A 145 7.12 -26.08 -17.38
C HIS A 145 6.34 -25.93 -18.69
N PHE A 146 5.50 -24.89 -18.83
CA PHE A 146 4.61 -24.72 -19.98
C PHE A 146 3.90 -26.03 -20.33
N ASN A 147 3.20 -26.60 -19.35
CA ASN A 147 2.47 -27.86 -19.56
C ASN A 147 1.41 -27.67 -20.65
N ASP A 148 1.03 -28.73 -21.38
CA ASP A 148 0.15 -28.59 -22.55
C ASP A 148 -1.23 -27.98 -22.20
N GLY A 149 -1.80 -28.38 -21.05
CA GLY A 149 -3.03 -27.75 -20.53
C GLY A 149 -2.88 -26.30 -20.06
N PHE A 150 -1.65 -25.80 -19.92
CA PHE A 150 -1.36 -24.39 -19.66
C PHE A 150 -1.23 -23.58 -20.96
N LYS A 151 -0.63 -24.17 -22.01
CA LYS A 151 -0.49 -23.53 -23.34
C LYS A 151 -1.84 -23.19 -23.99
N GLU A 152 -2.88 -23.93 -23.64
CA GLU A 152 -4.24 -23.76 -24.16
C GLU A 152 -5.07 -22.71 -23.38
N LYS A 153 -4.55 -22.17 -22.27
CA LYS A 153 -5.30 -21.23 -21.42
C LYS A 153 -5.51 -19.88 -22.11
N THR A 154 -6.74 -19.38 -22.02
CA THR A 154 -7.08 -18.03 -22.44
C THR A 154 -6.61 -16.99 -21.42
N THR A 155 -6.58 -15.72 -21.82
CA THR A 155 -6.33 -14.60 -20.89
C THR A 155 -7.31 -14.58 -19.72
N SER A 156 -8.56 -14.99 -19.93
CA SER A 156 -9.56 -15.07 -18.87
C SER A 156 -9.24 -16.19 -17.87
N ASP A 157 -8.80 -17.36 -18.36
CA ASP A 157 -8.36 -18.46 -17.51
C ASP A 157 -7.15 -18.05 -16.66
N LEU A 158 -6.20 -17.34 -17.27
CA LEU A 158 -5.00 -16.84 -16.60
C LEU A 158 -5.33 -15.78 -15.54
N LYS A 159 -6.28 -14.87 -15.84
CA LYS A 159 -6.79 -13.90 -14.87
C LYS A 159 -7.36 -14.63 -13.65
N SER A 160 -8.28 -15.57 -13.87
CA SER A 160 -8.90 -16.34 -12.79
C SER A 160 -7.88 -17.12 -11.97
N LEU A 161 -6.89 -17.73 -12.64
CA LEU A 161 -5.83 -18.50 -11.99
C LEU A 161 -4.91 -17.61 -11.16
N ALA A 162 -4.56 -16.43 -11.66
CA ALA A 162 -3.72 -15.46 -10.96
C ALA A 162 -4.43 -14.91 -9.73
N LEU A 163 -5.69 -14.48 -9.87
CA LEU A 163 -6.49 -14.01 -8.74
C LEU A 163 -6.62 -15.07 -7.66
N LYS A 164 -6.96 -16.30 -8.06
CA LYS A 164 -7.06 -17.42 -7.12
C LYS A 164 -5.75 -17.66 -6.40
N SER A 165 -4.62 -17.66 -7.11
CA SER A 165 -3.30 -17.87 -6.50
C SER A 165 -2.96 -16.77 -5.50
N ILE A 166 -3.22 -15.50 -5.83
CA ILE A 166 -3.02 -14.36 -4.92
C ILE A 166 -3.88 -14.53 -3.67
N ASN A 167 -5.20 -14.66 -3.82
CA ASN A 167 -6.11 -14.71 -2.67
C ASN A 167 -5.87 -15.95 -1.80
N THR A 168 -5.58 -17.11 -2.40
CA THR A 168 -5.18 -18.32 -1.67
C THR A 168 -3.86 -18.10 -0.90
N SER A 169 -2.86 -17.46 -1.51
CA SER A 169 -1.59 -17.17 -0.82
C SER A 169 -1.77 -16.27 0.40
N LYS A 170 -2.65 -15.27 0.28
CA LYS A 170 -3.00 -14.35 1.36
C LYS A 170 -3.79 -15.05 2.46
N SER A 171 -4.67 -15.97 2.11
CA SER A 171 -5.37 -16.85 3.06
C SER A 171 -4.40 -17.74 3.83
N VAL A 172 -3.44 -18.38 3.15
CA VAL A 172 -2.38 -19.17 3.78
C VAL A 172 -1.54 -18.32 4.72
N TYR A 173 -1.06 -17.16 4.26
CA TYR A 173 -0.31 -16.24 5.10
C TYR A 173 -1.11 -15.86 6.36
N LYS A 174 -2.40 -15.58 6.20
CA LYS A 174 -3.29 -15.30 7.31
C LYS A 174 -3.45 -16.48 8.26
N SER A 175 -3.68 -17.69 7.77
CA SER A 175 -3.87 -18.87 8.65
C SER A 175 -2.62 -19.20 9.49
N LEU A 176 -1.43 -18.95 8.94
CA LEU A 176 -0.17 -19.19 9.64
C LEU A 176 0.10 -18.16 10.75
N PHE A 177 -0.31 -16.90 10.57
CA PHE A 177 0.14 -15.80 11.44
C PHE A 177 -0.96 -15.08 12.23
N GLU A 178 -2.24 -15.26 11.91
CA GLU A 178 -3.35 -14.53 12.56
C GLU A 178 -3.38 -14.72 14.09
N LYS A 179 -2.97 -15.89 14.59
CA LYS A 179 -2.91 -16.18 16.03
C LYS A 179 -1.86 -15.34 16.77
N HIS A 180 -0.86 -14.81 16.07
CA HIS A 180 0.19 -13.96 16.67
C HIS A 180 -0.25 -12.49 16.84
N ASN A 181 -1.36 -12.06 16.20
CA ASN A 181 -1.82 -10.66 16.21
C ASN A 181 -2.80 -10.30 17.35
N GLN A 182 -3.20 -11.24 18.21
CA GLN A 182 -4.37 -11.07 19.10
C GLN A 182 -4.17 -10.14 20.32
N GLN A 183 -3.18 -9.24 20.35
CA GLN A 183 -2.90 -8.43 21.54
C GLN A 183 -2.66 -6.93 21.34
N SER A 184 -2.71 -6.40 20.11
CA SER A 184 -2.44 -4.96 19.92
C SER A 184 -3.70 -4.11 20.09
N ASN A 185 -3.61 -3.04 20.88
CA ASN A 185 -4.68 -2.04 20.94
C ASN A 185 -4.76 -1.26 19.60
N PRO A 186 -5.90 -0.66 19.24
CA PRO A 186 -6.06 0.10 17.99
C PRO A 186 -5.02 1.20 17.74
N GLN A 187 -4.54 1.86 18.80
CA GLN A 187 -3.53 2.92 18.72
C GLN A 187 -2.17 2.34 18.34
N GLU A 188 -1.78 1.20 18.92
CA GLU A 188 -0.53 0.49 18.59
C GLU A 188 -0.54 0.01 17.15
N ILE A 189 -1.67 -0.54 16.68
CA ILE A 189 -1.83 -0.93 15.27
C ILE A 189 -1.66 0.29 14.36
N SER A 190 -2.34 1.39 14.68
CA SER A 190 -2.25 2.64 13.91
C SER A 190 -0.82 3.18 13.87
N ASN A 191 -0.12 3.22 15.00
CA ASN A 191 1.26 3.67 15.09
C ASN A 191 2.21 2.78 14.26
N LYS A 192 2.10 1.45 14.36
CA LYS A 192 2.90 0.51 13.56
C LYS A 192 2.69 0.70 12.05
N ILE A 193 1.45 0.96 11.63
CA ILE A 193 1.12 1.24 10.22
C ILE A 193 1.77 2.55 9.76
N MET A 194 1.70 3.60 10.59
CA MET A 194 2.33 4.89 10.28
C MET A 194 3.86 4.76 10.20
N GLU A 195 4.48 3.99 11.09
CA GLU A 195 5.93 3.72 11.07
C GLU A 195 6.35 2.94 9.81
N ASP A 196 5.62 1.87 9.48
CA ASP A 196 5.88 1.09 8.25
C ASP A 196 5.73 1.95 7.00
N PHE A 197 4.70 2.79 6.94
CA PHE A 197 4.50 3.69 5.81
C PHE A 197 5.60 4.74 5.70
N SER A 198 5.96 5.38 6.81
CA SER A 198 7.06 6.36 6.86
C SER A 198 8.36 5.73 6.35
N ARG A 199 8.63 4.49 6.74
CA ARG A 199 9.77 3.72 6.23
C ARG A 199 9.68 3.47 4.73
N GLN A 200 8.52 3.06 4.22
CA GLN A 200 8.33 2.76 2.79
C GLN A 200 8.52 3.99 1.89
N ILE A 201 8.06 5.18 2.29
CA ILE A 201 8.25 6.39 1.49
C ILE A 201 9.71 6.84 1.48
N VAL A 202 10.34 6.87 2.66
CA VAL A 202 11.63 7.57 2.83
C VAL A 202 12.81 6.68 2.45
N TYR A 203 12.74 5.38 2.74
CA TYR A 203 13.93 4.51 2.71
C TYR A 203 13.86 3.31 1.75
N ASP A 204 12.67 2.88 1.31
CA ASP A 204 12.52 1.69 0.45
C ASP A 204 11.35 1.83 -0.55
N PRO A 205 11.44 2.73 -1.54
CA PRO A 205 10.46 2.80 -2.62
C PRO A 205 10.56 1.54 -3.49
N TYR A 206 9.80 0.51 -3.13
CA TYR A 206 9.71 -0.77 -3.83
C TYR A 206 8.40 -0.88 -4.62
N TYR A 207 8.41 -1.63 -5.72
CA TYR A 207 7.21 -1.89 -6.53
C TYR A 207 6.12 -2.60 -5.69
N GLY A 208 4.94 -1.99 -5.61
CA GLY A 208 3.82 -2.50 -4.80
C GLY A 208 3.80 -1.99 -3.35
N ASN A 209 4.76 -1.14 -2.95
CA ASN A 209 4.58 -0.27 -1.78
C ASN A 209 3.60 0.86 -2.09
N THR A 210 3.21 1.58 -1.05
CA THR A 210 2.25 2.69 -1.17
C THR A 210 2.76 3.79 -2.10
N LEU A 211 1.95 4.10 -3.11
CA LEU A 211 2.24 4.95 -4.25
C LEU A 211 2.36 6.43 -3.85
N ASN A 212 1.47 6.89 -2.98
CA ASN A 212 1.35 8.28 -2.57
C ASN A 212 0.59 8.42 -1.24
N GLN A 213 0.48 9.66 -0.74
CA GLN A 213 -0.23 9.97 0.50
C GLN A 213 -1.72 9.60 0.46
N GLU A 214 -2.38 9.67 -0.70
CA GLU A 214 -3.80 9.33 -0.83
C GLU A 214 -4.03 7.82 -0.68
N GLU A 215 -3.20 6.99 -1.32
CA GLU A 215 -3.27 5.54 -1.17
C GLU A 215 -2.93 5.12 0.27
N PHE A 216 -2.05 5.85 0.95
CA PHE A 216 -1.80 5.63 2.37
C PHE A 216 -3.03 5.92 3.23
N ALA A 217 -3.65 7.08 3.07
CA ALA A 217 -4.85 7.44 3.81
C ALA A 217 -5.94 6.37 3.60
N MET A 218 -6.10 5.90 2.35
CA MET A 218 -7.00 4.80 2.02
C MET A 218 -6.63 3.48 2.73
N LYS A 219 -5.36 3.07 2.70
CA LYS A 219 -4.89 1.85 3.38
C LYS A 219 -5.07 1.94 4.89
N LEU A 220 -4.69 3.06 5.50
CA LEU A 220 -4.85 3.31 6.93
C LEU A 220 -6.33 3.24 7.31
N ARG A 221 -7.21 3.95 6.58
CA ARG A 221 -8.66 3.89 6.77
C ARG A 221 -9.17 2.45 6.73
N ASN A 222 -8.81 1.71 5.68
CA ASN A 222 -9.29 0.33 5.50
C ASN A 222 -8.79 -0.62 6.58
N ILE A 223 -7.54 -0.46 7.04
CA ILE A 223 -7.00 -1.27 8.12
C ILE A 223 -7.68 -0.91 9.44
N VAL A 224 -7.73 0.37 9.81
CA VAL A 224 -8.41 0.82 11.04
C VAL A 224 -9.87 0.38 11.04
N ALA A 225 -10.60 0.57 9.95
CA ALA A 225 -11.99 0.13 9.83
C ALA A 225 -12.14 -1.39 10.01
N LYS A 226 -11.19 -2.18 9.48
CA LYS A 226 -11.24 -3.63 9.61
C LYS A 226 -10.88 -4.14 11.01
N GLU A 227 -9.87 -3.55 11.65
CA GLU A 227 -9.40 -3.97 12.97
C GLU A 227 -10.25 -3.43 14.13
N THR A 228 -10.87 -2.25 13.94
CA THR A 228 -11.62 -1.55 15.01
C THR A 228 -13.13 -1.49 14.77
N GLY A 229 -13.58 -1.71 13.53
CA GLY A 229 -14.96 -1.47 13.12
C GLY A 229 -15.32 0.01 12.88
N ILE A 230 -14.36 0.93 13.03
CA ILE A 230 -14.58 2.38 12.89
C ILE A 230 -14.02 2.86 11.55
N ASP A 231 -14.90 3.40 10.72
CA ASP A 231 -14.48 4.16 9.54
C ASP A 231 -14.05 5.56 9.96
N ILE A 232 -12.81 5.94 9.63
CA ILE A 232 -12.24 7.26 9.95
C ILE A 232 -12.61 8.33 8.92
N ALA A 233 -13.33 7.98 7.85
CA ALA A 233 -13.96 8.97 6.99
C ALA A 233 -15.11 9.66 7.75
N ILE A 234 -15.09 10.99 7.76
CA ILE A 234 -16.01 11.81 8.55
C ILE A 234 -17.06 12.53 7.70
N ALA A 235 -16.86 12.61 6.39
CA ALA A 235 -17.82 13.18 5.44
C ALA A 235 -17.54 12.73 4.00
N ASP A 236 -18.35 13.16 3.04
CA ASP A 236 -18.05 13.01 1.60
C ASP A 236 -16.78 13.77 1.20
N ALA A 237 -16.23 13.44 0.03
CA ALA A 237 -15.06 14.13 -0.51
C ALA A 237 -15.34 15.62 -0.78
N ASN A 238 -14.31 16.46 -0.56
CA ASN A 238 -14.35 17.91 -0.75
C ASN A 238 -15.39 18.65 0.12
N GLN A 239 -15.77 18.06 1.26
CA GLN A 239 -16.63 18.69 2.25
C GLN A 239 -15.80 19.52 3.23
N LYS A 240 -16.34 20.69 3.61
CA LYS A 240 -15.74 21.53 4.63
C LYS A 240 -16.19 21.05 6.01
N ILE A 241 -15.24 20.65 6.83
CA ILE A 241 -15.45 20.31 8.24
C ILE A 241 -14.94 21.46 9.09
N GLU A 242 -15.73 21.90 10.06
CA GLU A 242 -15.39 23.01 10.94
C GLU A 242 -15.43 22.57 12.39
N GLN A 243 -14.44 22.99 13.17
CA GLN A 243 -14.43 22.84 14.62
C GLN A 243 -14.24 24.23 15.24
N ALA A 244 -15.10 24.57 16.19
CA ALA A 244 -15.03 25.83 16.92
C ALA A 244 -15.09 25.54 18.41
N GLY A 245 -14.35 26.31 19.21
CA GLY A 245 -14.29 26.09 20.65
C GLY A 245 -13.14 26.82 21.31
N ILE A 246 -12.87 26.44 22.55
CA ILE A 246 -11.73 26.91 23.31
C ILE A 246 -10.57 25.92 23.11
N PHE A 247 -9.45 26.44 22.64
CA PHE A 247 -8.25 25.66 22.40
C PHE A 247 -7.11 26.16 23.27
N ARG A 248 -6.28 25.25 23.78
CA ARG A 248 -4.96 25.58 24.30
C ARG A 248 -3.94 25.48 23.16
N ILE A 249 -3.04 26.46 23.08
CA ILE A 249 -1.88 26.39 22.19
C ILE A 249 -0.85 25.46 22.85
N ASP A 250 -0.65 24.27 22.30
CA ASP A 250 0.34 23.33 22.82
C ASP A 250 1.74 23.63 22.30
N GLU A 251 1.86 23.98 21.02
CA GLU A 251 3.13 24.21 20.34
C GLU A 251 2.95 25.19 19.18
N ILE A 252 3.95 26.03 18.92
CA ILE A 252 4.02 26.88 17.72
C ILE A 252 5.34 26.58 17.00
N ASP A 253 5.29 25.86 15.87
CA ASP A 253 6.47 25.54 15.07
C ASP A 253 6.52 26.38 13.78
N LEU A 254 7.31 27.46 13.83
CA LEU A 254 7.55 28.34 12.68
C LEU A 254 8.74 27.90 11.80
N ARG A 255 9.37 26.76 12.11
CA ARG A 255 10.53 26.23 11.36
C ARG A 255 10.10 25.23 10.28
N LEU A 256 8.90 24.67 10.39
CA LEU A 256 8.32 23.76 9.40
C LEU A 256 7.82 24.51 8.17
N ASP A 257 7.69 23.78 7.06
CA ASP A 257 7.03 24.23 5.84
C ASP A 257 5.99 23.18 5.41
N PRO A 258 4.68 23.42 5.62
CA PRO A 258 4.10 24.67 6.14
C PRO A 258 4.41 24.88 7.63
N LYS A 259 4.39 26.16 8.05
CA LYS A 259 4.49 26.54 9.47
C LYS A 259 3.22 26.07 10.19
N GLU A 260 3.34 25.65 11.45
CA GLU A 260 2.27 24.90 12.12
C GLU A 260 2.01 25.41 13.55
N ILE A 261 0.77 25.25 14.02
CA ILE A 261 0.39 25.37 15.42
C ILE A 261 -0.38 24.13 15.88
N THR A 262 -0.04 23.61 17.06
CA THR A 262 -0.78 22.53 17.70
C THR A 262 -1.81 23.11 18.67
N LEU A 263 -3.08 22.79 18.44
CA LEU A 263 -4.22 23.27 19.23
C LEU A 263 -4.94 22.11 19.93
N PHE A 264 -4.97 22.10 21.26
CA PHE A 264 -5.73 21.13 22.04
C PHE A 264 -7.14 21.63 22.34
N ASN A 265 -8.17 20.93 21.86
CA ASN A 265 -9.56 21.28 22.12
C ASN A 265 -10.07 20.62 23.41
N TYR A 266 -10.44 21.43 24.39
CA TYR A 266 -10.93 20.94 25.69
C TYR A 266 -12.27 20.21 25.63
N ASP A 267 -13.13 20.55 24.67
CA ASP A 267 -14.50 20.03 24.61
C ASP A 267 -14.53 18.56 24.15
N ILE A 268 -13.58 18.17 23.29
CA ILE A 268 -13.50 16.83 22.71
C ILE A 268 -12.24 16.06 23.11
N GLY A 269 -11.27 16.71 23.74
CA GLY A 269 -10.05 16.07 24.23
C GLY A 269 -9.07 15.66 23.12
N GLU A 270 -9.11 16.35 21.97
CA GLU A 270 -8.29 16.06 20.79
C GLU A 270 -7.33 17.21 20.46
N SER A 271 -6.17 16.87 19.91
CA SER A 271 -5.20 17.83 19.38
C SER A 271 -5.32 17.97 17.87
N PHE A 272 -5.22 19.21 17.38
CA PHE A 272 -5.27 19.57 15.98
C PHE A 272 -3.95 20.19 15.56
N TYR A 273 -3.37 19.67 14.48
CA TYR A 273 -2.20 20.21 13.81
C TYR A 273 -2.67 21.13 12.68
N VAL A 274 -2.42 22.44 12.82
CA VAL A 274 -3.05 23.47 11.99
C VAL A 274 -1.98 24.26 11.23
N ASP A 275 -2.09 24.26 9.91
CA ASP A 275 -1.22 25.03 9.02
C ASP A 275 -1.48 26.53 9.23
N LEU A 276 -0.40 27.29 9.39
CA LEU A 276 -0.42 28.73 9.54
C LEU A 276 -0.08 29.42 8.22
N SER A 277 -0.94 30.36 7.80
CA SER A 277 -0.59 31.32 6.76
C SER A 277 0.24 32.48 7.33
N GLU A 278 0.90 33.25 6.47
CA GLU A 278 1.61 34.47 6.89
C GLU A 278 0.69 35.47 7.62
N CYS A 279 -0.59 35.53 7.23
CA CYS A 279 -1.59 36.37 7.90
C CYS A 279 -1.89 35.88 9.32
N ASP A 280 -1.99 34.56 9.52
CA ASP A 280 -2.20 33.97 10.84
C ASP A 280 -1.02 34.29 11.75
N ILE A 281 0.22 34.17 11.23
CA ILE A 281 1.45 34.45 11.98
C ILE A 281 1.53 35.92 12.39
N GLU A 282 1.24 36.84 11.47
CA GLU A 282 1.21 38.27 11.78
C GLU A 282 0.17 38.58 12.86
N LYS A 283 -1.03 38.01 12.74
CA LYS A 283 -2.10 38.20 13.74
C LYS A 283 -1.73 37.60 15.09
N MET A 284 -1.10 36.43 15.13
CA MET A 284 -0.59 35.82 16.37
C MET A 284 0.49 36.69 17.01
N GLY A 285 1.39 37.26 16.21
CA GLY A 285 2.43 38.19 16.68
C GLY A 285 1.83 39.47 17.29
N ASN A 286 0.81 40.03 16.64
CA ASN A 286 0.09 41.21 17.15
C ASN A 286 -0.68 40.95 18.46
N LEU A 287 -1.16 39.73 18.65
CA LEU A 287 -1.84 39.29 19.88
C LEU A 287 -0.87 38.78 20.95
N GLU A 288 0.44 38.80 20.68
CA GLU A 288 1.51 38.28 21.54
C GLU A 288 1.24 36.84 22.04
N LEU A 289 0.66 36.00 21.18
CA LEU A 289 0.29 34.63 21.54
C LEU A 289 1.51 33.74 21.81
N LYS A 290 1.39 32.90 22.84
CA LYS A 290 2.44 31.98 23.30
C LYS A 290 1.86 30.60 23.60
N GLU A 291 2.73 29.61 23.56
CA GLU A 291 2.45 28.25 24.05
C GLU A 291 1.91 28.28 25.49
N GLY A 292 0.94 27.41 25.75
CA GLY A 292 0.19 27.31 27.00
C GLY A 292 -1.00 28.26 27.13
N GLN A 293 -1.16 29.25 26.23
CA GLN A 293 -2.31 30.16 26.27
C GLN A 293 -3.57 29.56 25.65
N ASN A 294 -4.72 30.07 26.08
CA ASN A 294 -6.02 29.67 25.55
C ASN A 294 -6.54 30.70 24.55
N ILE A 295 -7.11 30.20 23.46
CA ILE A 295 -7.74 30.99 22.42
C ILE A 295 -9.14 30.45 22.15
N VAL A 296 -10.06 31.34 21.75
CA VAL A 296 -11.27 30.91 21.04
C VAL A 296 -10.90 30.85 19.58
N ALA A 297 -11.02 29.69 18.96
CA ALA A 297 -10.71 29.53 17.55
C ALA A 297 -11.83 28.82 16.79
N LYS A 298 -11.85 29.07 15.49
CA LYS A 298 -12.57 28.30 14.51
C LYS A 298 -11.55 27.80 13.51
N ILE A 299 -11.41 26.49 13.43
CA ILE A 299 -10.55 25.78 12.49
C ILE A 299 -11.41 25.01 11.50
N PHE A 300 -10.85 24.73 10.33
CA PHE A 300 -11.54 23.93 9.31
C PHE A 300 -10.56 23.06 8.53
N SER A 301 -11.07 21.96 8.00
CA SER A 301 -10.38 21.13 7.01
C SER A 301 -11.31 20.89 5.82
N ILE A 302 -10.71 20.62 4.66
CA ILE A 302 -11.45 20.13 3.49
C ILE A 302 -11.09 18.66 3.35
N THR A 303 -12.10 17.80 3.33
CA THR A 303 -11.87 16.36 3.25
C THR A 303 -11.24 15.97 1.91
N ASN A 304 -10.33 14.98 1.96
CA ASN A 304 -9.72 14.41 0.76
C ASN A 304 -10.70 13.53 -0.04
N HIS A 305 -10.24 12.86 -1.09
CA HIS A 305 -11.09 11.99 -1.92
C HIS A 305 -11.61 10.76 -1.15
N GLN A 306 -11.04 10.47 0.02
CA GLN A 306 -11.49 9.43 0.94
C GLN A 306 -12.44 9.92 2.03
N GLY A 307 -12.79 11.22 2.07
CA GLY A 307 -13.68 11.75 3.10
C GLY A 307 -13.03 11.95 4.47
N MET A 308 -11.69 11.91 4.53
CA MET A 308 -10.90 12.13 5.74
C MET A 308 -10.41 13.57 5.79
N THR A 309 -10.28 14.16 6.99
CA THR A 309 -9.60 15.46 7.13
C THR A 309 -8.15 15.36 6.65
N ALA A 310 -7.73 16.38 5.92
CA ALA A 310 -6.33 16.59 5.55
C ALA A 310 -5.72 17.63 6.50
N ALA A 311 -5.03 18.63 5.96
CA ALA A 311 -4.55 19.77 6.74
C ALA A 311 -5.72 20.56 7.36
N TRP A 312 -5.58 20.92 8.63
CA TRP A 312 -6.46 21.89 9.28
C TRP A 312 -5.92 23.29 9.05
N LYS A 313 -6.82 24.26 8.93
CA LYS A 313 -6.52 25.68 8.75
C LYS A 313 -7.31 26.51 9.73
N ILE A 314 -6.75 27.66 10.09
CA ILE A 314 -7.45 28.66 10.90
C ILE A 314 -8.45 29.42 10.01
N SER A 315 -9.70 29.51 10.45
CA SER A 315 -10.66 30.50 9.92
C SER A 315 -10.62 31.79 10.73
N SER A 316 -10.58 31.68 12.05
CA SER A 316 -10.53 32.82 12.95
C SER A 316 -10.05 32.40 14.34
N PHE A 317 -9.40 33.31 15.06
CA PHE A 317 -9.07 33.13 16.47
C PHE A 317 -9.01 34.47 17.20
N GLU A 318 -9.25 34.41 18.51
CA GLU A 318 -9.18 35.51 19.47
C GLU A 318 -8.58 35.02 20.79
N CYS A 319 -7.83 35.88 21.47
CA CYS A 319 -7.22 35.56 22.76
C CYS A 319 -8.28 35.60 23.88
N ILE A 320 -8.25 34.61 24.77
CA ILE A 320 -9.04 34.63 26.00
C ILE A 320 -8.21 35.34 27.07
N ALA A 321 -8.68 36.52 27.49
CA ALA A 321 -8.02 37.38 28.47
C ALA A 321 -7.84 36.72 29.85
#